data_AF-A0A1H7R087-F1
#
_entry.id   AF-A0A1H7R087-F1
#
_cell.length_a   1.000
_cell.length_b   1.000
_cell.length_c   1.000
_cell.angle_alpha   90.00
_cell.angle_beta   90.00
_cell.angle_gamma   90.00
#
_symmetry.space_group_name_H-M   'P 1'
#
loop_
_entity.id
_entity.type
_entity.pdbx_description
1 polymer ?
#
loop_
_entity_poly.entity_id
_entity_poly.type
_entity_poly.pdbx_seq_one_letter_code
_entity_poly.pdbx_strand_id
1 'polypeptide(L)'
;MPVTPGHDHAPQSFAPALLERRFELADEAATDAFGARFAKAIEAEYAARTAAGEPDHNAFSGLQVQLIGDLGAGKTSLVRATLRALGHAGRVRSPTYTLVEPYTVATAGGELPLYHFDLYRFSDPAEWADAGFREYFDSGAVCLVEWPQRAGALLGVPDLVFTLEPGERGDGRVLTAQAFSASGKACLERC
;
A
#
# COMPACT_ATOMS: atom_id res chain seq x y z
N MET A 1 -0.74 -26.34 -18.96
CA MET A 1 -2.16 -25.94 -18.89
C MET A 1 -2.19 -24.42 -18.98
N PRO A 2 -2.83 -23.78 -19.97
CA PRO A 2 -2.89 -22.33 -20.01
C PRO A 2 -3.86 -21.86 -18.92
N VAL A 3 -3.36 -21.06 -17.99
CA VAL A 3 -4.19 -20.30 -17.06
C VAL A 3 -4.93 -19.24 -17.85
N THR A 4 -6.24 -19.40 -18.00
CA THR A 4 -7.11 -18.31 -18.43
C THR A 4 -6.97 -17.17 -17.41
N PRO A 5 -6.70 -15.91 -17.82
CA PRO A 5 -6.74 -14.81 -16.88
C PRO A 5 -8.21 -14.55 -16.55
N GLY A 6 -8.70 -15.21 -15.51
CA GLY A 6 -9.95 -14.85 -14.86
C GLY A 6 -9.77 -13.49 -14.21
N HIS A 7 -10.65 -12.55 -14.55
CA HIS A 7 -10.85 -11.31 -13.81
C HIS A 7 -11.45 -11.64 -12.44
N ASP A 8 -10.67 -12.25 -11.54
CA ASP A 8 -11.05 -12.41 -10.14
C ASP A 8 -10.48 -11.25 -9.34
N HIS A 9 -11.10 -10.08 -9.52
CA HIS A 9 -11.03 -8.97 -8.57
C HIS A 9 -12.07 -9.14 -7.46
N ALA A 10 -12.45 -10.38 -7.13
CA ALA A 10 -13.48 -10.63 -6.13
C ALA A 10 -13.19 -9.76 -4.89
N PRO A 11 -14.01 -8.73 -4.62
CA PRO A 11 -13.66 -7.74 -3.63
C PRO A 11 -13.62 -8.43 -2.28
N GLN A 12 -12.52 -8.28 -1.56
CA GLN A 12 -12.50 -8.64 -0.15
C GLN A 12 -13.58 -7.80 0.53
N SER A 13 -14.59 -8.45 1.09
CA SER A 13 -15.69 -7.76 1.75
C SER A 13 -15.23 -7.31 3.12
N PHE A 14 -14.88 -6.04 3.25
CA PHE A 14 -14.62 -5.39 4.52
C PHE A 14 -15.90 -4.78 5.11
N ALA A 15 -15.85 -4.34 6.37
CA ALA A 15 -16.84 -3.42 6.91
C ALA A 15 -16.89 -2.13 6.06
N PRO A 16 -17.96 -1.32 6.11
CA PRO A 16 -18.02 -0.06 5.38
C PRO A 16 -16.80 0.82 5.65
N ALA A 17 -16.24 1.41 4.58
CA ALA A 17 -15.11 2.33 4.71
C ALA A 17 -15.47 3.54 5.58
N LEU A 18 -14.54 3.95 6.43
CA LEU A 18 -14.64 5.16 7.27
C LEU A 18 -14.55 6.45 6.44
N LEU A 19 -13.87 6.38 5.30
CA LEU A 19 -13.75 7.45 4.31
C LEU A 19 -13.46 6.84 2.94
N GLU A 20 -14.10 7.38 1.91
CA GLU A 20 -13.81 7.08 0.51
C GLU A 20 -13.53 8.38 -0.26
N ARG A 21 -12.51 8.36 -1.11
CA ARG A 21 -12.14 9.45 -2.02
C ARG A 21 -11.82 8.87 -3.40
N ARG A 22 -12.18 9.62 -4.44
CA ARG A 22 -11.84 9.29 -5.84
C ARG A 22 -10.93 10.38 -6.40
N PHE A 23 -9.85 9.97 -7.05
CA PHE A 23 -8.84 10.85 -7.63
C PHE A 23 -8.63 10.52 -9.10
N GLU A 24 -8.63 11.54 -9.95
CA GLU A 24 -8.22 11.41 -11.34
C GLU A 24 -6.69 11.58 -11.42
N LEU A 25 -6.02 10.56 -11.92
CA LEU A 25 -4.58 10.55 -12.16
C LEU A 25 -4.37 10.61 -13.68
N ALA A 26 -4.47 11.81 -14.26
CA ALA A 26 -4.52 11.99 -15.71
C ALA A 26 -3.27 11.46 -16.45
N ASP A 27 -2.12 11.42 -15.79
CA ASP A 27 -0.84 10.98 -16.33
C ASP A 27 0.12 10.52 -15.22
N GLU A 28 1.38 10.26 -15.59
CA GLU A 28 2.45 9.90 -14.66
C GLU A 28 2.72 11.00 -13.62
N ALA A 29 2.68 12.27 -14.01
CA ALA A 29 2.91 13.39 -13.08
C ALA A 29 1.80 13.50 -12.03
N ALA A 30 0.55 13.23 -12.39
CA ALA A 30 -0.57 13.17 -11.46
C ALA A 30 -0.42 11.99 -10.48
N THR A 31 0.10 10.85 -10.95
CA THR A 31 0.44 9.70 -10.10
C THR A 31 1.55 10.06 -9.11
N ASP A 32 2.61 10.72 -9.58
CA ASP A 32 3.70 11.21 -8.73
C ASP A 32 3.21 12.22 -7.69
N ALA A 33 2.33 13.14 -8.08
CA ALA A 33 1.75 14.13 -7.17
C ALA A 33 0.85 13.49 -6.11
N PHE A 34 0.07 12.46 -6.45
CA PHE A 34 -0.66 11.68 -5.45
C PHE A 34 0.30 10.93 -4.52
N GLY A 35 1.31 10.25 -5.07
CA GLY A 35 2.32 9.57 -4.27
C GLY A 35 3.04 10.50 -3.28
N ALA A 36 3.31 11.73 -3.68
CA ALA A 36 3.91 12.75 -2.82
C ALA A 36 2.98 13.27 -1.71
N ARG A 37 1.68 13.41 -1.99
CA ARG A 37 0.68 13.74 -0.95
C ARG A 37 0.56 12.60 0.05
N PHE A 38 0.50 11.36 -0.44
CA PHE A 38 0.41 10.18 0.40
C PHE A 38 1.67 9.98 1.27
N ALA A 39 2.87 10.21 0.72
CA ALA A 39 4.11 10.21 1.49
C ALA A 39 4.08 11.19 2.67
N LYS A 40 3.67 12.45 2.42
CA LYS A 40 3.52 13.45 3.49
C LYS A 40 2.48 13.06 4.54
N ALA A 41 1.42 12.37 4.10
CA ALA A 41 0.39 11.88 5.00
C ALA A 41 0.93 10.78 5.93
N ILE A 42 1.72 9.84 5.40
CA ILE A 42 2.42 8.80 6.16
C ILE A 42 3.37 9.44 7.19
N GLU A 43 4.21 10.40 6.76
CA GLU A 43 5.14 11.07 7.67
C GLU A 43 4.42 11.84 8.79
N ALA A 44 3.31 12.51 8.48
CA ALA A 44 2.53 13.23 9.46
C ALA A 44 1.90 12.28 10.49
N GLU A 45 1.37 11.14 10.05
CA GLU A 45 0.81 10.12 10.96
C GLU A 45 1.91 9.50 11.82
N TYR A 46 3.04 9.12 11.21
CA TYR A 46 4.19 8.57 11.93
C TYR A 46 4.72 9.55 12.98
N ALA A 47 4.89 10.83 12.62
CA ALA A 47 5.35 11.87 13.54
C ALA A 47 4.36 12.15 14.67
N ALA A 48 3.06 12.24 14.36
CA ALA A 48 2.02 12.49 15.37
C ALA A 48 2.01 11.40 16.45
N ARG A 49 2.21 10.15 16.06
CA ARG A 49 2.19 9.02 16.98
C ARG A 49 3.49 8.86 17.76
N THR A 50 4.64 9.11 17.14
CA THR A 50 5.93 9.15 17.85
C THR A 50 5.98 10.29 18.88
N ALA A 51 5.38 11.44 18.57
CA ALA A 51 5.33 12.60 19.48
C ALA A 51 4.36 12.43 20.66
N ALA A 52 3.37 11.54 20.56
CA ALA A 52 2.38 11.33 21.62
C ALA A 52 2.95 10.65 22.88
N GLY A 53 4.18 10.13 22.84
CA GLY A 53 4.93 9.71 24.03
C GLY A 53 4.28 8.58 24.85
N GLU A 54 3.38 7.79 24.27
CA GLU A 54 2.83 6.63 24.96
C GLU A 54 3.95 5.58 25.14
N PRO A 55 4.21 5.12 26.38
CA PRO A 55 5.37 4.29 26.71
C PRO A 55 5.25 2.84 26.24
N ASP A 56 4.25 2.53 25.43
CA ASP A 56 4.01 1.18 24.94
C ASP A 56 4.68 1.00 23.58
N HIS A 57 5.18 -0.20 23.32
CA HIS A 57 5.91 -0.59 22.10
C HIS A 57 5.04 -0.56 20.81
N ASN A 58 4.00 0.27 20.76
CA ASN A 58 2.90 0.23 19.81
C ASN A 58 2.38 1.62 19.36
N ALA A 59 3.17 2.70 19.52
CA ALA A 59 2.72 4.05 19.18
C ALA A 59 2.28 4.19 17.72
N PHE A 60 3.00 3.60 16.76
CA PHE A 60 2.57 3.45 15.37
C PHE A 60 2.41 1.96 15.05
N SER A 61 1.18 1.50 14.91
CA SER A 61 0.85 0.09 14.61
C SER A 61 1.10 -0.29 13.14
N GLY A 62 1.88 0.50 12.41
CA GLY A 62 2.06 0.35 10.97
C GLY A 62 0.94 0.96 10.15
N LEU A 63 1.06 0.82 8.82
CA LEU A 63 0.02 1.15 7.86
C LEU A 63 0.00 0.08 6.76
N GLN A 64 -1.07 -0.70 6.68
CA GLN A 64 -1.28 -1.69 5.63
C GLN A 64 -2.12 -1.10 4.50
N VAL A 65 -1.50 -0.94 3.34
CA VAL A 65 -2.11 -0.39 2.13
C VAL A 65 -2.21 -1.49 1.09
N GLN A 66 -3.43 -1.83 0.69
CA GLN A 66 -3.71 -2.81 -0.34
C GLN A 66 -3.92 -2.12 -1.70
N LEU A 67 -3.16 -2.49 -2.72
CA LEU A 67 -3.25 -1.95 -4.07
C LEU A 67 -3.89 -2.98 -5.02
N ILE A 68 -5.06 -2.62 -5.55
CA ILE A 68 -5.88 -3.45 -6.44
C ILE A 68 -5.93 -2.79 -7.82
N GLY A 69 -5.96 -3.61 -8.86
CA GLY A 69 -6.08 -3.17 -10.24
C GLY A 69 -5.46 -4.19 -11.19
N ASP A 70 -5.82 -4.12 -12.46
CA ASP A 70 -5.31 -5.01 -13.50
C ASP A 70 -3.79 -4.93 -13.71
N LEU A 71 -3.26 -5.87 -14.49
CA LEU A 71 -1.89 -5.79 -14.97
C LEU A 71 -1.71 -4.49 -15.77
N GLY A 72 -0.73 -3.67 -15.41
CA GLY A 72 -0.52 -2.35 -16.02
C GLY A 72 -1.40 -1.22 -15.46
N ALA A 73 -2.24 -1.48 -14.44
CA ALA A 73 -3.06 -0.45 -13.80
C ALA A 73 -2.24 0.64 -13.07
N GLY A 74 -0.94 0.43 -12.86
CA GLY A 74 -0.05 1.45 -12.28
C GLY A 74 0.23 1.29 -10.78
N LYS A 75 -0.13 0.15 -10.18
CA LYS A 75 0.14 -0.19 -8.76
C LYS A 75 1.60 0.07 -8.36
N THR A 76 2.55 -0.57 -9.06
CA THR A 76 3.99 -0.35 -8.81
C THR A 76 4.44 1.09 -9.07
N SER A 77 3.81 1.80 -10.02
CA SER A 77 4.13 3.22 -10.27
C SER A 77 3.73 4.09 -9.07
N LEU A 78 2.55 3.83 -8.49
CA LEU A 78 2.11 4.50 -7.27
C LEU A 78 3.02 4.19 -6.08
N VAL A 79 3.38 2.91 -5.86
CA VAL A 79 4.35 2.52 -4.82
C VAL A 79 5.69 3.26 -4.99
N ARG A 80 6.21 3.31 -6.21
CA ARG A 80 7.45 4.01 -6.54
C ARG A 80 7.34 5.51 -6.28
N ALA A 81 6.24 6.14 -6.68
CA ALA A 81 5.99 7.55 -6.43
C ALA A 81 6.02 7.87 -4.93
N THR A 82 5.31 7.07 -4.12
CA THR A 82 5.30 7.21 -2.66
C THR A 82 6.68 7.00 -2.04
N LEU A 83 7.39 5.91 -2.37
CA LEU A 83 8.73 5.65 -1.81
C LEU A 83 9.74 6.74 -2.17
N ARG A 84 9.73 7.23 -3.41
CA ARG A 84 10.59 8.34 -3.84
C ARG A 84 10.29 9.61 -3.08
N ALA A 85 9.01 9.93 -2.89
CA ALA A 85 8.60 11.11 -2.14
C ALA A 85 8.91 11.02 -0.64
N LEU A 86 8.98 9.81 -0.09
CA LEU A 86 9.49 9.52 1.26
C LEU A 86 11.04 9.60 1.34
N GLY A 87 11.73 9.90 0.24
CA GLY A 87 13.18 10.08 0.23
C GLY A 87 13.99 8.85 -0.18
N HIS A 88 13.36 7.74 -0.61
CA HIS A 88 14.11 6.62 -1.17
C HIS A 88 14.71 6.99 -2.54
N ALA A 89 16.04 7.07 -2.61
CA ALA A 89 16.77 7.42 -3.83
C ALA A 89 17.08 6.21 -4.75
N GLY A 90 16.84 4.98 -4.28
CA GLY A 90 17.14 3.76 -5.01
C GLY A 90 16.11 3.42 -6.09
N ARG A 91 16.34 2.29 -6.75
CA ARG A 91 15.43 1.78 -7.79
C ARG A 91 14.28 1.02 -7.11
N VAL A 92 13.06 1.45 -7.37
CA VAL A 92 11.84 0.71 -6.96
C VAL A 92 11.29 -0.05 -8.17
N ARG A 93 11.26 -1.37 -8.06
CA ARG A 93 10.67 -2.30 -9.04
C ARG A 93 9.68 -3.19 -8.30
N SER A 94 8.74 -3.78 -9.04
CA SER A 94 7.86 -4.78 -8.45
C SER A 94 8.68 -6.03 -8.03
N PRO A 95 8.55 -6.50 -6.78
CA PRO A 95 9.18 -7.71 -6.28
C PRO A 95 8.41 -8.97 -6.70
N THR A 96 7.91 -9.06 -7.94
CA THR A 96 7.05 -10.20 -8.37
C THR A 96 7.64 -11.59 -8.08
N TYR A 97 8.97 -11.74 -8.08
CA TYR A 97 9.64 -13.02 -7.84
C TYR A 97 10.14 -13.19 -6.40
N THR A 98 10.53 -12.11 -5.73
CA THR A 98 10.96 -12.14 -4.32
C THR A 98 9.78 -12.01 -3.35
N LEU A 99 8.60 -11.67 -3.87
CA LEU A 99 7.33 -11.38 -3.20
C LEU A 99 7.35 -10.14 -2.30
N VAL A 100 8.49 -9.85 -1.67
CA VAL A 100 8.71 -8.69 -0.81
C VAL A 100 10.04 -8.01 -1.13
N GLU A 101 10.08 -6.69 -1.04
CA GLU A 101 11.30 -5.87 -1.04
C GLU A 101 11.26 -4.90 0.16
N PRO A 102 12.26 -4.93 1.05
CA PRO A 102 12.34 -4.02 2.18
C PRO A 102 12.96 -2.68 1.80
N TYR A 103 12.47 -1.61 2.42
CA TYR A 103 12.97 -0.26 2.30
C TYR A 103 13.06 0.39 3.68
N THR A 104 14.05 1.27 3.87
CA THR A 104 14.15 2.13 5.05
C THR A 104 14.29 3.56 4.58
N VAL A 105 13.47 4.45 5.13
CA VAL A 105 13.53 5.89 4.86
C VAL A 105 13.72 6.67 6.15
N ALA A 106 14.51 7.73 6.09
CA ALA A 106 14.72 8.62 7.23
C ALA A 106 13.58 9.65 7.29
N THR A 107 12.92 9.75 8.45
CA THR A 107 11.87 10.75 8.71
C THR A 107 12.26 11.62 9.90
N ALA A 108 11.51 12.70 10.14
CA ALA A 108 11.69 13.53 11.34
C ALA A 108 11.49 12.75 12.66
N GLY A 109 10.72 11.65 12.63
CA GLY A 109 10.45 10.78 13.77
C GLY A 109 11.43 9.60 13.90
N GLY A 110 12.46 9.51 13.07
CA GLY A 110 13.40 8.39 13.01
C GLY A 110 13.30 7.58 11.71
N GLU A 111 13.93 6.41 11.69
CA GLU A 111 13.85 5.48 10.55
C GLU A 111 12.46 4.84 10.49
N LEU A 112 11.83 4.93 9.32
CA LEU A 112 10.55 4.28 9.03
C LEU A 112 10.81 3.08 8.12
N PRO A 113 10.56 1.84 8.57
CA PRO A 113 10.59 0.66 7.72
C PRO A 113 9.36 0.62 6.80
N LEU A 114 9.58 0.26 5.54
CA LEU A 114 8.53 -0.02 4.56
C LEU A 114 8.78 -1.36 3.87
N TYR A 115 7.71 -2.08 3.57
CA TYR A 115 7.76 -3.33 2.82
C TYR A 115 6.84 -3.23 1.61
N HIS A 116 7.42 -3.40 0.42
CA HIS A 116 6.64 -3.53 -0.81
C HIS A 116 6.41 -5.00 -1.08
N PHE A 117 5.16 -5.44 -1.06
CA PHE A 117 4.77 -6.77 -1.48
C PHE A 117 4.18 -6.75 -2.88
N ASP A 118 4.54 -7.72 -3.70
CA ASP A 118 3.82 -8.06 -4.93
C ASP A 118 3.47 -9.55 -4.92
N LEU A 119 2.20 -9.82 -4.66
CA LEU A 119 1.69 -11.17 -4.48
C LEU A 119 1.18 -11.79 -5.78
N TYR A 120 1.43 -11.19 -6.95
CA TYR A 120 0.93 -11.69 -8.23
C TYR A 120 1.23 -13.18 -8.48
N ARG A 121 2.41 -13.64 -8.04
CA ARG A 121 2.87 -15.03 -8.12
C ARG A 121 2.70 -15.85 -6.84
N PHE A 122 2.19 -15.24 -5.77
CA PHE A 122 1.86 -15.96 -4.55
C PHE A 122 0.68 -16.90 -4.83
N SER A 123 0.87 -18.20 -4.58
CA SER A 123 -0.12 -19.22 -4.96
C SER A 123 -0.39 -20.26 -3.88
N ASP A 124 0.50 -20.39 -2.89
CA ASP A 124 0.32 -21.33 -1.79
C ASP A 124 0.26 -20.57 -0.44
N PRO A 125 -0.87 -20.60 0.27
CA PRO A 125 -1.00 -20.07 1.63
C PRO A 125 0.05 -20.59 2.62
N ALA A 126 0.60 -21.80 2.43
CA ALA A 126 1.65 -22.34 3.31
C ALA A 126 2.94 -21.51 3.27
N GLU A 127 3.28 -20.95 2.09
CA GLU A 127 4.44 -20.07 1.92
C GLU A 127 4.36 -18.81 2.79
N TRP A 128 3.16 -18.37 3.18
CA TRP A 128 2.99 -17.22 4.06
C TRP A 128 3.63 -17.43 5.44
N ALA A 129 3.40 -18.61 6.02
CA ALA A 129 3.93 -18.97 7.33
C ALA A 129 5.43 -19.28 7.23
N ASP A 130 5.84 -20.04 6.20
CA ASP A 130 7.24 -20.43 5.99
C ASP A 130 8.15 -19.22 5.73
N ALA A 131 7.64 -18.20 5.03
CA ALA A 131 8.36 -16.97 4.76
C ALA A 131 8.31 -15.95 5.92
N GLY A 132 7.56 -16.23 6.99
CA GLY A 132 7.42 -15.32 8.13
C GLY A 132 6.72 -14.01 7.80
N PHE A 133 5.88 -13.95 6.75
CA PHE A 133 5.36 -12.68 6.25
C PHE A 133 4.53 -11.90 7.27
N ARG A 134 3.90 -12.60 8.21
CA ARG A 134 3.13 -12.00 9.29
C ARG A 134 3.96 -11.00 10.11
N GLU A 135 5.24 -11.28 10.32
CA GLU A 135 6.12 -10.46 11.17
C GLU A 135 6.30 -9.05 10.59
N TYR A 136 6.27 -8.87 9.27
CA TYR A 136 6.37 -7.55 8.63
C TYR A 136 5.16 -6.66 8.91
N PHE A 137 3.96 -7.23 8.96
CA PHE A 137 2.73 -6.48 9.26
C PHE A 137 2.62 -6.15 10.75
N ASP A 138 3.18 -6.99 11.61
CA ASP A 138 3.19 -6.79 13.06
C ASP A 138 4.36 -5.91 13.54
N SER A 139 5.32 -5.55 12.66
CA SER A 139 6.53 -4.80 13.03
C SER A 139 6.33 -3.29 13.16
N GLY A 140 5.10 -2.78 13.03
CA GLY A 140 4.84 -1.34 12.99
C GLY A 140 5.34 -0.63 11.72
N ALA A 141 5.54 -1.37 10.61
CA ALA A 141 6.00 -0.84 9.33
C ALA A 141 4.86 -0.38 8.43
N VAL A 142 5.19 0.34 7.35
CA VAL A 142 4.25 0.57 6.25
C VAL A 142 4.36 -0.57 5.25
N CYS A 143 3.28 -1.32 5.05
CA CYS A 143 3.20 -2.41 4.08
C CYS A 143 2.37 -1.98 2.87
N LEU A 144 3.01 -1.92 1.69
CA LEU A 144 2.38 -1.62 0.41
C LEU A 144 2.19 -2.92 -0.38
N VAL A 145 0.97 -3.42 -0.45
CA VAL A 145 0.67 -4.78 -0.95
C VAL A 145 -0.04 -4.74 -2.28
N GLU A 146 0.66 -5.08 -3.37
CA GLU A 146 0.04 -5.34 -4.67
C GLU A 146 -0.56 -6.75 -4.71
N TRP A 147 -1.70 -6.88 -5.40
CA TRP A 147 -2.43 -8.14 -5.57
C TRP A 147 -2.87 -8.81 -4.24
N PRO A 148 -3.48 -8.05 -3.30
CA PRO A 148 -3.85 -8.55 -1.98
C PRO A 148 -4.81 -9.75 -2.03
N GLN A 149 -5.61 -9.87 -3.09
CA GLN A 149 -6.52 -10.99 -3.29
C GLN A 149 -5.83 -12.36 -3.32
N ARG A 150 -4.52 -12.40 -3.62
CA ARG A 150 -3.72 -13.63 -3.65
C ARG A 150 -3.47 -14.20 -2.25
N ALA A 151 -3.32 -13.33 -1.25
CA ALA A 151 -3.21 -13.73 0.15
C ALA A 151 -4.56 -13.78 0.88
N GLY A 152 -5.58 -13.09 0.37
CA GLY A 152 -6.93 -13.20 0.92
C GLY A 152 -6.99 -12.80 2.40
N ALA A 153 -7.63 -13.64 3.20
CA ALA A 153 -7.80 -13.44 4.64
C ALA A 153 -6.48 -13.42 5.45
N LEU A 154 -5.36 -13.92 4.90
CA LEU A 154 -4.05 -13.89 5.57
C LEU A 154 -3.58 -12.46 5.87
N LEU A 155 -4.00 -11.49 5.04
CA LEU A 155 -3.67 -10.08 5.19
C LEU A 155 -4.46 -9.37 6.29
N GLY A 156 -5.56 -9.94 6.78
CA GLY A 156 -6.45 -9.25 7.70
C GLY A 156 -7.14 -8.01 7.11
N VAL A 157 -7.63 -7.12 7.97
CA VAL A 157 -8.30 -5.88 7.57
C VAL A 157 -7.24 -4.80 7.30
N PRO A 158 -7.21 -4.19 6.09
CA PRO A 158 -6.24 -3.16 5.77
C PRO A 158 -6.57 -1.82 6.43
N ASP A 159 -5.60 -0.92 6.51
CA ASP A 159 -5.87 0.49 6.84
C ASP A 159 -6.45 1.22 5.62
N LEU A 160 -5.92 0.93 4.43
CA LEU A 160 -6.26 1.55 3.17
C LEU A 160 -6.38 0.52 2.03
N VAL A 161 -7.35 0.72 1.15
CA VAL A 161 -7.47 0.04 -0.14
C VAL A 161 -7.43 1.07 -1.25
N PHE A 162 -6.49 0.91 -2.18
CA PHE A 162 -6.31 1.73 -3.37
C PHE A 162 -6.63 0.90 -4.61
N THR A 163 -7.79 1.16 -5.20
CA THR A 163 -8.22 0.52 -6.45
C THR A 163 -7.90 1.42 -7.63
N LEU A 164 -7.06 0.95 -8.53
CA LEU A 164 -6.63 1.64 -9.75
C LEU A 164 -7.34 1.06 -10.97
N GLU A 165 -8.10 1.91 -11.65
CA GLU A 165 -8.83 1.59 -12.86
C GLU A 165 -8.30 2.45 -14.04
N PRO A 166 -8.44 1.98 -15.29
CA PRO A 166 -8.19 2.83 -16.46
C PRO A 166 -9.01 4.12 -16.41
N GLY A 167 -8.39 5.25 -16.72
CA GLY A 167 -9.08 6.53 -16.88
C GLY A 167 -9.83 6.63 -18.20
N GLU A 168 -10.71 7.63 -18.32
CA GLU A 168 -11.53 7.82 -19.52
C GLU A 168 -10.72 8.25 -20.76
N ARG A 169 -9.52 8.82 -20.56
CA ARG A 169 -8.69 9.37 -21.64
C ARG A 169 -7.22 9.01 -21.48
N GLY A 170 -6.60 8.58 -22.58
CA GLY A 170 -5.16 8.35 -22.70
C GLY A 170 -4.63 7.33 -21.69
N ASP A 171 -3.44 7.60 -21.17
CA ASP A 171 -2.76 6.73 -20.21
C ASP A 171 -3.10 7.05 -18.75
N GLY A 172 -4.19 7.79 -18.50
CA GLY A 172 -4.64 8.15 -17.16
C GLY A 172 -5.22 6.98 -16.36
N ARG A 173 -5.35 7.16 -15.05
CA ARG A 173 -5.98 6.23 -14.11
C ARG A 173 -7.01 6.95 -13.27
N VAL A 174 -7.96 6.19 -12.75
CA VAL A 174 -8.79 6.63 -11.63
C VAL A 174 -8.42 5.80 -10.41
N LEU A 175 -8.08 6.49 -9.32
CA LEU A 175 -7.81 5.89 -8.04
C LEU A 175 -9.03 6.07 -7.14
N THR A 176 -9.65 4.97 -6.73
CA THR A 176 -10.61 4.93 -5.62
C THR A 176 -9.86 4.50 -4.36
N ALA A 177 -9.81 5.38 -3.37
CA ALA A 177 -9.13 5.15 -2.10
C ALA A 177 -10.16 5.03 -0.96
N GLN A 178 -10.08 3.94 -0.20
CA GLN A 178 -10.98 3.63 0.91
C GLN A 178 -10.17 3.40 2.18
N ALA A 179 -10.60 4.00 3.29
CA ALA A 179 -9.97 3.83 4.60
C ALA A 179 -10.83 2.98 5.54
N PHE A 180 -10.22 2.03 6.26
CA PHE A 180 -10.91 1.13 7.19
C PHE A 180 -10.38 1.21 8.63
N SER A 181 -9.37 2.05 8.87
CA SER A 181 -8.85 2.35 10.21
C SER A 181 -8.77 3.86 10.45
N ALA A 182 -8.56 4.25 11.72
CA ALA A 182 -8.33 5.65 12.08
C ALA A 182 -7.05 6.20 11.41
N SER A 183 -5.97 5.43 11.37
CA SER A 183 -4.70 5.80 10.72
C SER A 183 -4.88 6.00 9.21
N GLY A 184 -5.56 5.04 8.56
CA GLY A 184 -5.87 5.11 7.13
C GLY A 184 -6.74 6.32 6.81
N LYS A 185 -7.75 6.59 7.64
CA LYS A 185 -8.63 7.76 7.48
C LYS A 185 -7.83 9.06 7.60
N ALA A 186 -7.00 9.19 8.65
CA ALA A 186 -6.17 10.37 8.87
C ALA A 186 -5.18 10.61 7.71
N CYS A 187 -4.61 9.54 7.13
CA CYS A 187 -3.78 9.65 5.95
C CYS A 187 -4.59 10.14 4.73
N LEU A 188 -5.76 9.55 4.50
CA LEU A 188 -6.60 9.85 3.33
C LEU A 188 -7.21 11.27 3.40
N GLU A 189 -7.46 11.83 4.58
CA GLU A 189 -7.89 13.22 4.75
C GLU A 189 -6.82 14.25 4.34
N ARG A 190 -5.54 13.84 4.30
CA ARG A 190 -4.41 14.67 3.89
C ARG A 190 -4.05 14.52 2.41
N CYS A 191 -4.74 13.62 1.70
CA CYS A 191 -4.53 13.34 0.29
C CYS A 191 -5.45 14.15 -0.62
#